data_AF-A0A517Y5H5-F1
#
_entry.id   AF-A0A517Y5H5-F1
#
_cell.length_a   1.000
_cell.length_b   1.000
_cell.length_c   1.000
_cell.angle_alpha   90.00
_cell.angle_beta   90.00
_cell.angle_gamma   90.00
#
_symmetry.space_group_name_H-M   'P 1'
#
loop_
_entity.id
_entity.type
_entity.pdbx_description
1 polymer ?
#
loop_
_entity_poly.entity_id
_entity_poly.type
_entity_poly.pdbx_seq_one_letter_code
_entity_poly.pdbx_strand_id
1 'polypeptide(L)'
;MSATSPRLRRLHSDLRAMQQLQAESSILHFTADGDLPEAYQIRFLGRGLMRGENSGPIELQERHEVTIRLGAGYPRMMPEIRWKSPIFHPNISGNGSVCLGGYGTYWVPSLTLDELCHMLWDMIRYENYDVTSPYNREAALWAKTQSSHKLPLDARPLRDRLARAAEMESMGIKPTPAKLDRPVRTPVAAVPVPVRAAIPPVIRPPVRPAATIARRANEAEESGVMFLDDAIEAEIVRPAASDSDIMFIQ
;
A
#
# COMPACT_ATOMS: atom_id res chain seq x y z
N MET A 1 -4.88 8.76 -36.76
CA MET A 1 -5.11 8.47 -35.33
C MET A 1 -4.10 7.41 -34.92
N SER A 2 -3.14 7.74 -34.06
CA SER A 2 -2.17 6.76 -33.55
C SER A 2 -2.92 5.69 -32.74
N ALA A 3 -2.71 4.41 -33.06
CA ALA A 3 -3.35 3.31 -32.33
C ALA A 3 -2.83 3.29 -30.89
N THR A 4 -3.72 3.48 -29.92
CA THR A 4 -3.38 3.43 -28.49
C THR A 4 -2.81 2.06 -28.14
N SER A 5 -1.62 2.05 -27.53
CA SER A 5 -0.94 0.79 -27.18
C SER A 5 -1.81 -0.06 -26.23
N PRO A 6 -1.67 -1.40 -26.24
CA PRO A 6 -2.40 -2.27 -25.32
C PRO A 6 -2.22 -1.89 -23.84
N ARG A 7 -1.01 -1.47 -23.45
CA ARG A 7 -0.73 -0.95 -22.10
C ARG A 7 -1.57 0.29 -21.79
N LEU A 8 -1.58 1.28 -22.69
CA LEU A 8 -2.33 2.51 -22.46
C LEU A 8 -3.84 2.25 -22.37
N ARG A 9 -4.39 1.35 -23.20
CA ARG A 9 -5.78 0.91 -23.08
C ARG A 9 -6.07 0.27 -21.73
N ARG A 10 -5.13 -0.53 -21.21
CA ARG A 10 -5.25 -1.14 -19.89
C ARG A 10 -5.22 -0.10 -18.76
N LEU A 11 -4.24 0.81 -18.74
CA LEU A 11 -4.14 1.87 -17.73
C LEU A 11 -5.42 2.72 -17.69
N HIS A 12 -5.96 3.06 -18.86
CA HIS A 12 -7.22 3.79 -18.96
C HIS A 12 -8.42 2.98 -18.42
N SER A 13 -8.47 1.68 -18.75
CA SER A 13 -9.53 0.79 -18.25
C SER A 13 -9.48 0.63 -16.73
N ASP A 14 -8.30 0.44 -16.15
CA ASP A 14 -8.11 0.32 -14.70
C ASP A 14 -8.47 1.63 -13.98
N LEU A 15 -8.07 2.78 -14.52
CA LEU A 15 -8.45 4.07 -13.94
C LEU A 15 -9.98 4.22 -13.87
N ARG A 16 -10.69 3.89 -14.96
CA ARG A 16 -12.16 3.93 -14.98
C ARG A 16 -12.77 2.96 -13.98
N ALA A 17 -12.24 1.74 -13.89
CA ALA A 17 -12.71 0.74 -12.94
C ALA A 17 -12.49 1.18 -11.48
N MET A 18 -11.34 1.79 -11.18
CA MET A 18 -11.03 2.39 -9.87
C MET A 18 -11.96 3.56 -9.53
N GLN A 19 -12.22 4.46 -10.49
CA GLN A 19 -13.18 5.56 -10.32
C GLN A 19 -14.57 5.04 -9.99
N GLN A 20 -15.03 4.01 -10.70
CA GLN A 20 -16.31 3.35 -10.44
C GLN A 20 -16.33 2.69 -9.06
N LEU A 21 -15.27 1.95 -8.70
CA LEU A 21 -15.13 1.31 -7.39
C LEU A 21 -15.24 2.34 -6.25
N GLN A 22 -14.56 3.48 -6.36
CA GLN A 22 -14.62 4.54 -5.36
C GLN A 22 -16.02 5.17 -5.25
N ALA A 23 -16.77 5.29 -6.35
CA ALA A 23 -18.14 5.78 -6.31
C ALA A 23 -19.07 4.80 -5.56
N GLU A 24 -18.85 3.51 -5.76
CA GLU A 24 -19.64 2.41 -5.18
C GLU A 24 -19.21 1.96 -3.78
N SER A 25 -18.13 2.53 -3.24
CA SER A 25 -17.56 2.14 -1.96
C SER A 25 -17.63 3.28 -0.95
N SER A 26 -18.06 2.96 0.28
CA SER A 26 -17.80 3.79 1.45
C SER A 26 -16.47 3.45 2.13
N ILE A 27 -15.84 2.34 1.72
CA ILE A 27 -14.66 1.74 2.34
C ILE A 27 -13.39 2.23 1.66
N LEU A 28 -13.38 2.31 0.33
CA LEU A 28 -12.18 2.65 -0.45
C LEU A 28 -12.20 4.09 -0.95
N HIS A 29 -11.07 4.76 -0.73
CA HIS A 29 -10.73 6.01 -1.40
C HIS A 29 -9.34 5.88 -2.01
N PHE A 30 -9.12 6.47 -3.20
CA PHE A 30 -7.82 6.55 -3.82
C PHE A 30 -7.49 7.95 -4.34
N THR A 31 -6.20 8.24 -4.38
CA THR A 31 -5.62 9.38 -5.10
C THR A 31 -4.63 8.88 -6.13
N ALA A 32 -4.53 9.59 -7.26
CA ALA A 32 -3.59 9.30 -8.33
C ALA A 32 -3.37 10.57 -9.17
N ASP A 33 -2.18 10.74 -9.72
CA ASP A 33 -1.81 11.96 -10.48
C ASP A 33 -1.91 11.73 -11.99
N GLY A 34 -2.59 12.65 -12.68
CA GLY A 34 -2.74 12.65 -14.14
C GLY A 34 -3.85 11.76 -14.69
N ASP A 35 -4.03 11.80 -16.01
CA ASP A 35 -5.14 11.12 -16.71
C ASP A 35 -4.89 9.63 -16.99
N LEU A 36 -3.64 9.19 -16.84
CA LEU A 36 -3.19 7.80 -16.99
C LEU A 36 -2.19 7.46 -15.88
N PRO A 37 -2.64 7.44 -14.62
CA PRO A 37 -1.74 7.29 -13.50
C PRO A 37 -1.12 5.89 -13.48
N GLU A 38 0.17 5.85 -13.17
CA GLU A 38 0.92 4.62 -12.92
C GLU A 38 1.17 4.41 -11.41
N ALA A 39 0.71 5.31 -10.56
CA ALA A 39 0.84 5.21 -9.12
C ALA A 39 -0.47 5.62 -8.43
N TYR A 40 -0.89 4.82 -7.47
CA TYR A 40 -2.13 5.01 -6.71
C TYR A 40 -1.81 4.95 -5.22
N GLN A 41 -2.35 5.88 -4.45
CA GLN A 41 -2.42 5.76 -2.99
C GLN A 41 -3.84 5.39 -2.62
N ILE A 42 -4.01 4.19 -2.06
CA ILE A 42 -5.29 3.64 -1.64
C ILE A 42 -5.42 3.76 -0.13
N ARG A 43 -6.60 4.17 0.31
CA ARG A 43 -7.02 4.20 1.71
C ARG A 43 -8.26 3.34 1.86
N PHE A 44 -8.21 2.38 2.77
CA PHE A 44 -9.37 1.59 3.18
C PHE A 44 -9.84 2.05 4.57
N LEU A 45 -11.16 2.07 4.76
CA LEU A 45 -11.85 2.43 6.00
C LEU A 45 -12.72 1.26 6.49
N GLY A 46 -12.20 0.50 7.45
CA GLY A 46 -12.91 -0.58 8.12
C GLY A 46 -11.99 -1.47 8.94
N ARG A 47 -12.61 -2.45 9.61
CA ARG A 47 -11.96 -3.25 10.65
C ARG A 47 -10.91 -4.20 10.08
N GLY A 48 -9.65 -3.92 10.42
CA GLY A 48 -8.54 -4.87 10.37
C GLY A 48 -7.84 -4.95 11.73
N LEU A 49 -6.66 -5.56 11.77
CA LEU A 49 -5.87 -5.69 13.00
C LEU A 49 -4.52 -5.02 12.86
N MET A 50 -4.02 -4.52 13.98
CA MET A 50 -2.64 -4.10 14.15
C MET A 50 -2.05 -4.70 15.42
N ARG A 51 -0.72 -4.68 15.48
CA ARG A 51 0.02 -4.95 16.71
C ARG A 51 0.24 -3.64 17.44
N GLY A 52 -0.19 -3.55 18.70
CA GLY A 52 0.08 -2.41 19.56
C GLY A 52 1.58 -2.12 19.69
N GLU A 53 1.93 -0.89 20.06
CA GLU A 53 3.32 -0.45 20.23
C GLU A 53 4.09 -1.37 21.18
N ASN A 54 5.42 -1.46 20.98
CA ASN A 54 6.31 -2.28 21.80
C ASN A 54 5.88 -3.75 21.91
N SER A 55 5.34 -4.31 20.82
CA SER A 55 4.75 -5.66 20.81
C SER A 55 3.59 -5.81 21.81
N GLY A 56 2.77 -4.76 21.94
CA GLY A 56 1.58 -4.71 22.78
C GLY A 56 0.45 -5.66 22.32
N PRO A 57 -0.78 -5.52 22.83
CA PRO A 57 -1.88 -6.40 22.44
C PRO A 57 -2.24 -6.27 20.95
N ILE A 58 -2.98 -7.25 20.44
CA ILE A 58 -3.59 -7.15 19.10
C ILE A 58 -4.83 -6.26 19.21
N GLU A 59 -4.92 -5.24 18.38
CA GLU A 59 -5.93 -4.20 18.44
C GLU A 59 -6.61 -4.01 17.08
N LEU A 60 -7.83 -3.47 17.10
CA LEU A 60 -8.53 -3.09 15.87
C LEU A 60 -7.90 -1.85 15.25
N GLN A 61 -7.75 -1.88 13.93
CA GLN A 61 -7.30 -0.76 13.10
C GLN A 61 -8.35 -0.46 12.05
N GLU A 62 -8.84 0.78 11.99
CA GLU A 62 -9.91 1.18 11.07
C GLU A 62 -9.38 1.78 9.76
N ARG A 63 -8.14 2.28 9.74
CA ARG A 63 -7.57 2.96 8.57
C ARG A 63 -6.34 2.22 8.05
N HIS A 64 -6.39 1.87 6.76
CA HIS A 64 -5.31 1.14 6.10
C HIS A 64 -4.81 1.89 4.87
N GLU A 65 -3.51 2.03 4.73
CA GLU A 65 -2.89 2.77 3.63
C GLU A 65 -1.99 1.86 2.81
N VAL A 66 -2.19 1.87 1.48
CA VAL A 66 -1.48 1.03 0.53
C VAL A 66 -1.07 1.87 -0.68
N THR A 67 0.15 1.67 -1.18
CA THR A 67 0.56 2.23 -2.47
C THR A 67 0.64 1.13 -3.51
N ILE A 68 0.10 1.39 -4.70
CA ILE A 68 0.18 0.49 -5.85
C ILE A 68 0.89 1.22 -6.99
N ARG A 69 1.94 0.61 -7.57
CA ARG A 69 2.67 1.15 -8.73
C ARG A 69 2.61 0.19 -9.92
N LEU A 70 2.20 0.73 -11.06
CA LEU A 70 2.01 0.02 -12.32
C LEU A 70 3.28 0.16 -13.19
N GLY A 71 4.32 -0.60 -12.87
CA GLY A 71 5.61 -0.54 -13.58
C GLY A 71 5.50 -0.81 -15.09
N ALA A 72 6.59 -0.60 -15.83
CA ALA A 72 6.62 -0.66 -17.30
C ALA A 72 6.11 -2.00 -17.89
N GLY A 73 6.25 -3.11 -17.17
CA GLY A 73 5.77 -4.43 -17.59
C GLY A 73 4.29 -4.70 -17.33
N TYR A 74 3.58 -3.82 -16.61
CA TYR A 74 2.16 -4.00 -16.34
C TYR A 74 1.32 -3.94 -17.64
N PRO A 75 0.31 -4.80 -17.82
CA PRO A 75 -0.23 -5.77 -16.85
C PRO A 75 0.39 -7.17 -16.92
N ARG A 76 1.40 -7.41 -17.77
CA ARG A 76 2.07 -8.72 -17.84
C ARG A 76 2.79 -9.06 -16.54
N MET A 77 3.45 -8.06 -15.97
CA MET A 77 4.00 -8.13 -14.62
C MET A 77 3.00 -7.57 -13.61
N MET A 78 3.00 -8.14 -12.41
CA MET A 78 2.19 -7.66 -11.31
C MET A 78 2.54 -6.22 -10.93
N PRO A 79 1.58 -5.44 -10.43
CA PRO A 79 1.91 -4.14 -9.86
C PRO A 79 2.74 -4.30 -8.58
N GLU A 80 3.59 -3.32 -8.28
CA GLU A 80 4.26 -3.25 -6.98
C GLU A 80 3.25 -2.78 -5.94
N ILE A 81 3.06 -3.58 -4.89
CA ILE A 81 2.16 -3.28 -3.78
C ILE A 81 3.00 -3.06 -2.52
N ARG A 82 2.80 -1.93 -1.84
CA ARG A 82 3.45 -1.65 -0.56
C ARG A 82 2.41 -1.20 0.47
N TRP A 83 2.27 -1.99 1.51
CA TRP A 83 1.52 -1.62 2.71
C TRP A 83 2.25 -0.52 3.48
N LYS A 84 1.52 0.48 3.97
CA LYS A 84 2.10 1.68 4.61
C LYS A 84 1.65 1.88 6.05
N SER A 85 0.42 1.52 6.38
CA SER A 85 -0.08 1.61 7.76
C SER A 85 0.34 0.40 8.60
N PRO A 86 0.35 0.49 9.94
CA PRO A 86 0.44 -0.69 10.78
C PRO A 86 -0.62 -1.72 10.41
N ILE A 87 -0.21 -2.99 10.31
CA ILE A 87 -1.12 -4.10 10.08
C ILE A 87 -0.55 -5.37 10.69
N PHE A 88 -1.43 -6.19 11.23
CA PHE A 88 -1.11 -7.51 11.75
C PHE A 88 -1.85 -8.53 10.89
N HIS A 89 -1.15 -9.13 9.92
CA HIS A 89 -1.72 -10.07 8.95
C HIS A 89 -0.68 -11.13 8.53
N PRO A 90 -1.04 -12.42 8.38
CA PRO A 90 -0.08 -13.49 8.04
C PRO A 90 0.72 -13.22 6.75
N ASN A 91 0.06 -12.69 5.72
CA ASN A 91 0.65 -12.51 4.38
C ASN A 91 1.12 -11.07 4.09
N ILE A 92 1.32 -10.26 5.12
CA ILE A 92 1.92 -8.92 4.99
C ILE A 92 3.13 -8.85 5.91
N SER A 93 4.29 -8.54 5.35
CA SER A 93 5.54 -8.46 6.11
C SER A 93 5.67 -7.11 6.84
N GLY A 94 6.59 -7.04 7.82
CA GLY A 94 6.89 -5.80 8.55
C GLY A 94 7.43 -4.65 7.68
N ASN A 95 7.96 -4.93 6.49
CA ASN A 95 8.41 -3.90 5.54
C ASN A 95 7.31 -3.50 4.51
N GLY A 96 6.10 -4.03 4.70
CA GLY A 96 4.92 -3.76 3.89
C GLY A 96 4.83 -4.55 2.58
N SER A 97 5.59 -5.64 2.43
CA SER A 97 5.45 -6.53 1.27
C SER A 97 4.19 -7.39 1.42
N VAL A 98 3.44 -7.53 0.34
CA VAL A 98 2.15 -8.25 0.32
C VAL A 98 2.30 -9.53 -0.49
N CYS A 99 1.86 -10.65 0.07
CA CYS A 99 1.68 -11.90 -0.66
C CYS A 99 0.18 -12.16 -0.86
N LEU A 100 -0.25 -12.27 -2.11
CA LEU A 100 -1.65 -12.62 -2.45
C LEU A 100 -1.94 -14.12 -2.31
N GLY A 101 -0.94 -14.94 -1.96
CA GLY A 101 -0.98 -16.41 -1.97
C GLY A 101 -2.12 -17.07 -1.19
N GLY A 102 -2.81 -16.36 -0.29
CA GLY A 102 -4.06 -16.83 0.32
C GLY A 102 -5.17 -17.11 -0.69
N TYR A 103 -5.17 -16.43 -1.84
CA TYR A 103 -6.14 -16.68 -2.91
C TYR A 103 -5.85 -17.95 -3.73
N GLY A 104 -4.74 -18.65 -3.47
CA GLY A 104 -4.29 -19.77 -4.30
C GLY A 104 -4.01 -19.38 -5.75
N THR A 105 -3.94 -18.08 -6.05
CA THR A 105 -3.73 -17.53 -7.39
C THR A 105 -2.53 -16.58 -7.40
N TYR A 106 -1.88 -16.51 -8.55
CA TYR A 106 -0.86 -15.51 -8.85
C TYR A 106 -1.51 -14.36 -9.63
N TRP A 107 -0.81 -13.22 -9.68
CA TRP A 107 -1.21 -12.17 -10.61
C TRP A 107 -1.24 -12.72 -12.03
N VAL A 108 -2.38 -12.56 -12.70
CA VAL A 108 -2.54 -12.83 -14.12
C VAL A 108 -2.95 -11.54 -14.83
N PRO A 109 -2.55 -11.34 -16.11
CA PRO A 109 -2.82 -10.08 -16.80
C PRO A 109 -4.30 -9.78 -17.02
N SER A 110 -5.22 -10.72 -16.77
CA SER A 110 -6.67 -10.49 -16.80
C SER A 110 -7.21 -9.87 -15.52
N LEU A 111 -6.54 -10.03 -14.37
CA LEU A 111 -6.96 -9.41 -13.12
C LEU A 111 -6.88 -7.89 -13.24
N THR A 112 -7.95 -7.18 -12.93
CA THR A 112 -8.01 -5.72 -12.98
C THR A 112 -7.52 -5.09 -11.68
N LEU A 113 -7.26 -3.78 -11.70
CA LEU A 113 -6.80 -3.06 -10.50
C LEU A 113 -7.88 -2.98 -9.40
N ASP A 114 -9.16 -2.92 -9.77
CA ASP A 114 -10.27 -2.95 -8.82
C ASP A 114 -10.47 -4.34 -8.19
N GLU A 115 -10.30 -5.43 -8.96
CA GLU A 115 -10.25 -6.79 -8.42
C GLU A 115 -9.09 -6.96 -7.43
N LEU A 116 -7.92 -6.36 -7.74
CA LEU A 116 -6.83 -6.32 -6.78
C LEU A 116 -7.22 -5.60 -5.48
N CYS A 117 -7.92 -4.47 -5.55
CA CYS A 117 -8.39 -3.77 -4.35
C CYS A 117 -9.40 -4.60 -3.55
N HIS A 118 -10.28 -5.35 -4.21
CA HIS A 118 -11.15 -6.34 -3.55
C HIS A 118 -10.32 -7.36 -2.78
N MET A 119 -9.29 -7.92 -3.41
CA MET A 119 -8.42 -8.88 -2.75
C MET A 119 -7.74 -8.31 -1.50
N LEU A 120 -7.27 -7.08 -1.56
CA LEU A 120 -6.65 -6.39 -0.42
C LEU A 120 -7.65 -6.10 0.71
N TRP A 121 -8.90 -5.77 0.39
CA TRP A 121 -9.95 -5.57 1.39
C TRP A 121 -10.27 -6.86 2.16
N ASP A 122 -10.37 -7.97 1.45
CA ASP A 122 -10.58 -9.29 2.04
C ASP A 122 -9.40 -9.71 2.95
N MET A 123 -8.17 -9.32 2.61
CA MET A 123 -7.02 -9.49 3.52
C MET A 123 -7.17 -8.63 4.79
N ILE A 124 -7.53 -7.34 4.64
CA ILE A 124 -7.72 -6.43 5.80
C ILE A 124 -8.69 -7.01 6.82
N ARG A 125 -9.84 -7.48 6.33
CA ARG A 125 -10.92 -8.00 7.18
C ARG A 125 -10.72 -9.46 7.58
N TYR A 126 -9.58 -10.07 7.28
CA TYR A 126 -9.31 -11.49 7.56
C TYR A 126 -10.36 -12.44 6.96
N GLU A 127 -10.95 -12.06 5.82
CA GLU A 127 -11.73 -13.00 4.99
C GLU A 127 -10.77 -13.99 4.31
N ASN A 128 -9.62 -13.49 3.85
CA ASN A 128 -8.64 -14.28 3.11
C ASN A 128 -7.23 -14.12 3.68
N TYR A 129 -6.68 -15.22 4.20
CA TYR A 129 -5.32 -15.29 4.75
C TYR A 129 -4.77 -16.72 4.63
N ASP A 130 -3.46 -16.85 4.39
CA ASP A 130 -2.75 -18.13 4.42
C ASP A 130 -1.76 -18.17 5.59
N VAL A 131 -1.87 -19.23 6.37
CA VAL A 131 -1.03 -19.51 7.55
C VAL A 131 0.06 -20.55 7.29
N THR A 132 0.13 -21.09 6.08
CA THR A 132 1.09 -22.13 5.65
C THR A 132 2.43 -21.52 5.29
N SER A 133 2.43 -20.47 4.46
CA SER A 133 3.63 -19.74 4.04
C SER A 133 3.56 -18.24 4.41
N PRO A 134 3.48 -17.88 5.69
CA PRO A 134 3.28 -16.51 6.11
C PRO A 134 4.57 -15.68 6.07
N TYR A 135 4.44 -14.39 5.75
CA TYR A 135 5.48 -13.41 6.06
C TYR A 135 5.53 -13.11 7.56
N ASN A 136 4.37 -13.03 8.21
CA ASN A 136 4.24 -12.80 9.63
C ASN A 136 3.81 -14.08 10.34
N ARG A 137 4.81 -14.82 10.86
CA ARG A 137 4.59 -16.10 11.57
C ARG A 137 3.74 -15.93 12.84
N GLU A 138 3.87 -14.80 13.51
CA GLU A 138 3.10 -14.51 14.71
C GLU A 138 1.62 -14.30 14.39
N ALA A 139 1.31 -13.51 13.36
CA ALA A 139 -0.07 -13.35 12.89
C ALA A 139 -0.68 -14.67 12.42
N ALA A 140 0.11 -15.54 11.79
CA ALA A 140 -0.34 -16.87 11.40
C ALA A 140 -0.67 -17.78 12.59
N LEU A 141 0.16 -17.76 13.64
CA LEU A 141 -0.11 -18.50 14.87
C LEU A 141 -1.35 -17.94 15.58
N TRP A 142 -1.42 -16.61 15.72
CA TRP A 142 -2.57 -15.93 16.30
C TRP A 142 -3.86 -16.32 15.56
N ALA A 143 -3.88 -16.28 14.23
CA ALA A 143 -5.06 -16.64 13.43
C ALA A 143 -5.51 -18.08 13.66
N LYS A 144 -4.59 -19.03 13.90
CA LYS A 144 -4.90 -20.43 14.21
C LYS A 144 -5.47 -20.65 15.61
N THR A 145 -5.04 -19.86 16.59
CA THR A 145 -5.33 -20.12 18.00
C THR A 145 -6.36 -19.17 18.61
N GLN A 146 -6.60 -18.03 17.97
CA GLN A 146 -7.52 -17.03 18.51
C GLN A 146 -8.96 -17.54 18.47
N SER A 147 -9.73 -17.20 19.52
CA SER A 147 -11.17 -17.42 19.59
C SER A 147 -11.97 -16.16 19.92
N SER A 148 -11.29 -15.03 20.13
CA SER A 148 -11.89 -13.78 20.59
C SER A 148 -12.46 -12.92 19.46
N HIS A 149 -11.96 -13.08 18.24
CA HIS A 149 -12.38 -12.30 17.08
C HIS A 149 -13.20 -13.17 16.13
N LYS A 150 -14.43 -12.75 15.87
CA LYS A 150 -15.23 -13.33 14.78
C LYS A 150 -14.68 -12.82 13.46
N LEU A 151 -14.13 -13.74 12.66
CA LEU A 151 -13.65 -13.46 11.31
C LEU A 151 -14.77 -13.79 10.29
N PRO A 152 -14.90 -13.03 9.19
CA PRO A 152 -14.19 -11.78 8.89
C PRO A 152 -14.55 -10.66 9.88
N LEU A 153 -13.60 -9.75 10.11
CA LEU A 153 -13.73 -8.63 11.04
C LEU A 153 -14.74 -7.59 10.55
N ASP A 154 -14.93 -7.49 9.23
CA ASP A 154 -15.91 -6.62 8.60
C ASP A 154 -16.73 -7.43 7.61
N ALA A 155 -18.06 -7.30 7.68
CA ALA A 155 -18.99 -8.02 6.83
C ALA A 155 -19.29 -7.29 5.53
N ARG A 156 -18.90 -6.01 5.41
CA ARG A 156 -19.20 -5.20 4.22
C ARG A 156 -18.39 -5.71 3.02
N PRO A 157 -19.01 -5.99 1.87
CA PRO A 157 -18.25 -6.16 0.63
C PRO A 157 -17.63 -4.82 0.23
N LEU A 158 -16.56 -4.82 -0.58
CA LEU A 158 -15.88 -3.57 -0.94
C LEU A 158 -16.81 -2.59 -1.69
N ARG A 159 -17.73 -3.10 -2.53
CA ARG A 159 -18.78 -2.33 -3.23
C ARG A 159 -20.06 -2.23 -2.38
N ASP A 160 -19.92 -1.82 -1.12
CA ASP A 160 -21.00 -1.83 -0.13
C ASP A 160 -22.18 -0.91 -0.49
N ARG A 161 -21.95 0.20 -1.19
CA ARG A 161 -23.05 1.08 -1.62
C ARG A 161 -23.90 0.43 -2.69
N LEU A 162 -23.26 -0.29 -3.62
CA LEU A 162 -23.96 -1.04 -4.66
C LEU A 162 -24.77 -2.18 -4.05
N ALA A 163 -24.16 -2.97 -3.14
CA ALA A 163 -24.83 -4.05 -2.45
C ALA A 163 -26.08 -3.56 -1.69
N ARG A 164 -25.94 -2.46 -0.92
CA ARG A 164 -27.06 -1.84 -0.20
C ARG A 164 -28.16 -1.32 -1.12
N ALA A 165 -27.80 -0.73 -2.26
CA ALA A 165 -28.78 -0.26 -3.23
C ALA A 165 -29.61 -1.43 -3.81
N ALA A 166 -28.94 -2.53 -4.16
CA ALA A 166 -29.59 -3.75 -4.64
C ALA A 166 -30.50 -4.39 -3.58
N GLU A 167 -30.07 -4.42 -2.32
CA GLU A 167 -30.90 -4.88 -1.20
C GLU A 167 -32.15 -4.01 -1.03
N MET A 168 -32.00 -2.68 -1.04
CA MET A 168 -33.14 -1.75 -0.93
C MET A 168 -34.14 -1.92 -2.08
N GLU A 169 -33.63 -2.09 -3.31
CA GLU A 169 -34.45 -2.35 -4.50
C GLU A 169 -35.22 -3.67 -4.36
N SER A 170 -34.57 -4.74 -3.89
CA SER A 170 -35.22 -6.03 -3.64
C SER A 170 -36.33 -5.96 -2.58
N MET A 171 -36.22 -5.02 -1.63
CA MET A 171 -37.22 -4.75 -0.60
C MET A 171 -38.33 -3.78 -1.06
N GLY A 172 -38.31 -3.33 -2.32
CA GLY A 172 -39.31 -2.40 -2.87
C GLY A 172 -39.19 -0.97 -2.33
N ILE A 173 -38.09 -0.64 -1.65
CA ILE A 173 -37.83 0.69 -1.11
C ILE A 173 -37.11 1.48 -2.19
N LYS A 174 -37.82 2.39 -2.88
CA LYS A 174 -37.17 3.30 -3.84
C LYS A 174 -36.09 4.10 -3.11
N PRO A 175 -34.84 4.12 -3.59
CA PRO A 175 -33.83 4.98 -3.00
C PRO A 175 -34.29 6.43 -3.17
N THR A 176 -34.61 7.08 -2.05
CA THR A 176 -34.74 8.54 -2.04
C THR A 176 -33.40 9.07 -2.52
N PRO A 177 -33.33 9.89 -3.58
CA PRO A 177 -32.07 10.49 -3.97
C PRO A 177 -31.52 11.19 -2.73
N ALA A 178 -30.34 10.74 -2.27
CA ALA A 178 -29.58 11.49 -1.30
C ALA A 178 -29.52 12.90 -1.86
N LYS A 179 -30.04 13.88 -1.11
CA LYS A 179 -29.75 15.28 -1.41
C LYS A 179 -28.23 15.31 -1.54
N LEU A 180 -27.75 15.56 -2.75
CA LEU A 180 -26.38 16.00 -2.95
C LEU A 180 -26.28 17.20 -2.01
N ASP A 181 -25.60 17.04 -0.88
CA ASP A 181 -25.36 18.15 0.01
C ASP A 181 -24.75 19.21 -0.89
N ARG A 182 -25.50 20.30 -1.07
CA ARG A 182 -24.98 21.49 -1.72
C ARG A 182 -23.61 21.71 -1.10
N PRO A 183 -22.56 21.99 -1.88
CA PRO A 183 -21.26 22.28 -1.31
C PRO A 183 -21.50 23.31 -0.22
N VAL A 184 -21.24 22.91 1.03
CA VAL A 184 -21.22 23.83 2.15
C VAL A 184 -20.19 24.86 1.72
N ARG A 185 -20.67 26.04 1.35
CA ARG A 185 -19.81 27.21 1.24
C ARG A 185 -19.24 27.37 2.62
N THR A 186 -18.03 26.84 2.85
CA THR A 186 -17.18 27.33 3.92
C THR A 186 -17.19 28.84 3.77
N PRO A 187 -17.59 29.61 4.80
CA PRO A 187 -17.34 31.03 4.77
C PRO A 187 -15.82 31.18 4.61
N VAL A 188 -15.40 31.70 3.46
CA VAL A 188 -14.06 32.22 3.30
C VAL A 188 -13.95 33.28 4.38
N ALA A 189 -13.21 32.98 5.45
CA ALA A 189 -12.80 33.98 6.41
C ALA A 189 -12.18 35.11 5.58
N ALA A 190 -12.74 36.30 5.66
CA ALA A 190 -12.17 37.47 5.04
C ALA A 190 -10.71 37.57 5.50
N VAL A 191 -9.78 37.40 4.57
CA VAL A 191 -8.38 37.71 4.82
C VAL A 191 -8.36 39.18 5.23
N PRO A 192 -7.91 39.54 6.45
CA PRO A 192 -7.80 40.94 6.81
C PRO A 192 -6.81 41.58 5.84
N VAL A 193 -7.28 42.61 5.14
CA VAL A 193 -6.44 43.48 4.31
C VAL A 193 -5.32 44.00 5.23
N PRO A 194 -4.04 43.84 4.88
CA PRO A 194 -2.97 44.39 5.71
C PRO A 194 -3.10 45.92 5.70
N VAL A 195 -3.39 46.48 6.87
CA VAL A 195 -3.25 47.91 7.13
C VAL A 195 -1.78 48.25 6.88
N ARG A 196 -1.52 49.22 6.00
CA ARG A 196 -0.18 49.77 5.74
C ARG A 196 0.49 50.12 7.07
N ALA A 197 1.45 49.30 7.49
CA ALA A 197 2.34 49.64 8.59
C ALA A 197 3.22 50.81 8.14
N ALA A 198 3.25 51.88 8.94
CA ALA A 198 4.18 52.98 8.76
C ALA A 198 5.62 52.46 8.88
N ILE A 199 6.46 52.82 7.91
CA ILE A 199 7.88 52.44 7.86
C ILE A 199 8.59 53.15 9.04
N PRO A 200 9.21 52.43 9.99
CA PRO A 200 10.06 53.07 10.99
C PRO A 200 11.39 53.53 10.34
N PRO A 201 12.00 54.63 10.83
CA PRO A 201 13.24 55.14 10.26
C PRO A 201 14.40 54.15 10.44
N VAL A 202 15.15 53.94 9.37
CA VAL A 202 16.34 53.06 9.33
C VAL A 202 17.47 53.67 10.15
N ILE A 203 17.76 53.08 11.31
CA ILE A 203 18.99 53.37 12.07
C ILE A 203 20.13 52.57 11.44
N ARG A 204 21.16 53.26 10.94
CA ARG A 204 22.35 52.61 10.37
C ARG A 204 23.25 52.10 11.50
N PRO A 205 23.73 50.84 11.44
CA PRO A 205 24.73 50.35 12.40
C PRO A 205 26.13 50.91 12.08
N PRO A 206 27.02 51.03 13.08
CA PRO A 206 28.37 51.54 12.89
C PRO A 206 29.27 50.51 12.17
N VAL A 207 30.06 51.00 11.22
CA VAL A 207 31.04 50.22 10.45
C VAL A 207 32.21 49.81 11.36
N ARG A 208 32.52 48.52 11.45
CA ARG A 208 33.77 48.01 12.03
C ARG A 208 34.80 47.75 10.92
N PRO A 209 36.09 48.04 11.14
CA PRO A 209 37.12 47.82 10.14
C PRO A 209 37.52 46.34 10.03
N ALA A 210 37.92 45.94 8.81
CA ALA A 210 38.23 44.58 8.40
C ALA A 210 39.52 44.05 9.05
N ALA A 211 39.49 42.78 9.47
CA ALA A 211 40.68 42.02 9.90
C ALA A 211 41.09 41.01 8.82
N THR A 212 42.38 41.04 8.50
CA THR A 212 43.11 40.23 7.51
C THR A 212 43.08 38.72 7.82
N ILE A 213 42.82 37.90 6.82
CA ILE A 213 42.90 36.43 6.88
C ILE A 213 44.36 35.99 6.68
N ALA A 214 44.90 35.25 7.64
CA ALA A 214 46.17 34.52 7.51
C ALA A 214 45.90 33.02 7.22
N ARG A 215 46.68 32.46 6.29
CA ARG A 215 46.61 31.08 5.78
C ARG A 215 47.68 30.21 6.45
N ARG A 216 47.32 29.02 6.97
CA ARG A 216 48.19 27.82 7.21
C ARG A 216 47.27 26.58 7.23
N ALA A 217 47.42 25.51 6.44
CA ALA A 217 48.50 24.57 6.14
C ALA A 217 48.49 23.31 7.04
N ASN A 218 48.35 22.14 6.38
CA ASN A 218 48.66 20.74 6.70
C ASN A 218 48.76 20.23 8.15
N GLU A 219 48.18 19.03 8.37
CA GLU A 219 48.91 17.86 8.89
C GLU A 219 48.10 16.56 8.72
N ALA A 220 48.83 15.46 8.55
CA ALA A 220 48.41 14.09 8.29
C ALA A 220 48.91 13.18 9.43
N GLU A 221 48.25 12.04 9.68
CA GLU A 221 48.74 10.76 10.25
C GLU A 221 47.50 9.90 10.61
N GLU A 222 47.25 8.73 10.00
CA GLU A 222 47.84 7.38 10.20
C GLU A 222 47.23 6.54 11.34
N SER A 223 46.51 5.48 10.94
CA SER A 223 46.43 4.11 11.50
C SER A 223 45.21 3.42 10.85
N GLY A 224 45.26 2.28 10.16
CA GLY A 224 46.33 1.32 9.93
C GLY A 224 46.10 0.01 10.69
N VAL A 225 45.02 -0.74 10.43
CA VAL A 225 44.99 -2.22 10.56
C VAL A 225 43.99 -2.83 9.56
N MET A 226 44.45 -3.89 8.89
CA MET A 226 43.86 -4.66 7.80
C MET A 226 43.17 -5.96 8.25
N PHE A 227 42.16 -6.35 7.44
CA PHE A 227 41.69 -7.69 7.01
C PHE A 227 41.42 -8.84 7.99
N LEU A 228 40.22 -9.42 7.84
CA LEU A 228 40.05 -10.87 7.62
C LEU A 228 38.76 -11.11 6.80
N ASP A 229 38.98 -11.59 5.57
CA ASP A 229 37.99 -12.27 4.73
C ASP A 229 37.71 -13.66 5.33
N ASP A 230 36.44 -14.08 5.35
CA ASP A 230 36.08 -15.49 5.41
C ASP A 230 34.94 -15.77 4.44
N ALA A 231 35.32 -16.31 3.29
CA ALA A 231 34.44 -16.97 2.35
C ALA A 231 34.13 -18.38 2.87
N ILE A 232 32.85 -18.71 3.01
CA ILE A 232 32.40 -20.10 3.20
C ILE A 232 31.75 -20.54 1.89
N GLU A 233 32.49 -21.32 1.12
CA GLU A 233 31.93 -22.19 0.09
C GLU A 233 31.23 -23.37 0.76
N ALA A 234 29.94 -23.57 0.45
CA ALA A 234 29.21 -24.77 0.83
C ALA A 234 29.13 -25.71 -0.38
N GLU A 235 29.81 -26.85 -0.22
CA GLU A 235 29.93 -27.96 -1.15
C GLU A 235 28.58 -28.65 -1.40
N ILE A 236 28.19 -28.80 -2.67
CA ILE A 236 26.98 -29.49 -3.11
C ILE A 236 27.28 -31.00 -3.18
N VAL A 237 26.78 -31.76 -2.20
CA VAL A 237 26.77 -33.22 -2.25
C VAL A 237 25.57 -33.69 -3.08
N ARG A 238 25.84 -34.31 -4.24
CA ARG A 238 24.86 -35.09 -5.01
C ARG A 238 24.96 -36.57 -4.61
N PRO A 239 23.86 -37.25 -4.23
CA PRO A 239 23.85 -38.70 -4.20
C PRO A 239 23.47 -39.29 -5.57
N ALA A 240 24.01 -40.48 -5.79
CA ALA A 240 24.14 -41.20 -7.05
C ALA A 240 22.82 -41.69 -7.65
N ALA A 241 22.79 -41.75 -8.97
CA ALA A 241 21.80 -42.51 -9.73
C ALA A 241 22.01 -44.01 -9.44
N SER A 242 20.95 -44.70 -9.04
CA SER A 242 20.89 -46.15 -9.05
C SER A 242 20.12 -46.61 -10.28
N ASP A 243 20.80 -47.45 -11.04
CA ASP A 243 20.34 -48.18 -12.21
C ASP A 243 19.55 -49.40 -11.68
N SER A 244 18.30 -49.58 -12.10
CA SER A 244 17.60 -50.87 -12.02
C SER A 244 16.37 -50.91 -12.91
N ASP A 245 16.47 -51.81 -13.89
CA ASP A 245 15.45 -52.71 -14.41
C ASP A 245 14.31 -52.16 -15.29
N ILE A 246 14.67 -52.19 -16.58
CA ILE A 246 13.84 -52.57 -17.72
C ILE A 246 12.98 -53.81 -17.40
N MET A 247 11.66 -53.67 -17.50
CA MET A 247 10.73 -54.79 -17.73
C MET A 247 9.81 -54.44 -18.89
N PHE A 248 10.04 -55.12 -20.02
CA PHE A 248 9.12 -55.23 -21.15
C PHE A 248 7.95 -56.13 -20.77
N ILE A 249 6.71 -55.73 -21.06
CA ILE A 249 5.61 -56.66 -21.28
C ILE A 249 4.85 -56.19 -22.54
N GLN A 250 4.59 -57.17 -23.42
CA GLN A 250 3.87 -57.11 -24.68
C GLN A 250 2.38 -56.78 -24.51
#